data_AF-A0A9D2HYC0-F1
#
_entry.id   AF-A0A9D2HYC0-F1
#
_cell.length_a   1.000
_cell.length_b   1.000
_cell.length_c   1.000
_cell.angle_alpha   90.00
_cell.angle_beta   90.00
_cell.angle_gamma   90.00
#
_symmetry.space_group_name_H-M   'P 1'
#
loop_
_entity.id
_entity.type
_entity.pdbx_description
1 polymer ?
#
loop_
_entity_poly.entity_id
_entity_poly.type
_entity_poly.pdbx_seq_one_letter_code
_entity_poly.pdbx_strand_id
1 'polypeptide(L)'
;MKSSENFIEAIRKYLDSRAESDNLFAIRYADPSKSVEECCQFILNEVKRQGVTVMTNDEVYSLATHYFDGDCTAEEIGKPINCKVVISKDQLTEEDKTELKQQAMEQYKQEQLRELRSQSKPKAHSKQSTAPKAGAEIDTIPNLFDEL
;
A
#
# COMPACT_ATOMS: atom_id res chain seq x y z
N MET A 1 -22.72 -23.38 -3.48
CA MET A 1 -21.66 -23.14 -2.47
C MET A 1 -22.12 -21.99 -1.61
N LYS A 2 -22.22 -22.17 -0.29
CA LYS A 2 -22.57 -21.06 0.59
C LYS A 2 -21.36 -20.14 0.62
N SER A 3 -21.53 -18.85 0.32
CA SER A 3 -20.41 -17.90 0.32
C SER A 3 -19.64 -17.85 1.66
N SER A 4 -20.26 -18.28 2.76
CA SER A 4 -19.64 -18.46 4.06
C SER A 4 -18.58 -19.57 4.09
N GLU A 5 -18.80 -20.69 3.39
CA GLU A 5 -17.84 -21.80 3.32
C GLU A 5 -16.58 -21.36 2.56
N ASN A 6 -16.77 -20.67 1.43
CA ASN A 6 -15.66 -20.09 0.66
C ASN A 6 -14.86 -19.07 1.48
N PHE A 7 -15.53 -18.35 2.39
CA PHE A 7 -14.88 -17.35 3.24
C PHE A 7 -13.99 -18.04 4.27
N ILE A 8 -14.53 -19.02 4.98
CA ILE A 8 -13.78 -19.82 5.96
C ILE A 8 -12.56 -20.47 5.30
N GLU A 9 -12.73 -21.03 4.09
CA GLU A 9 -11.62 -21.65 3.35
C GLU A 9 -10.54 -20.63 2.97
N ALA A 10 -10.92 -19.43 2.52
CA ALA A 10 -9.97 -18.37 2.18
C ALA A 10 -9.17 -17.90 3.41
N ILE A 11 -9.82 -17.73 4.56
CA ILE A 11 -9.16 -17.39 5.82
C ILE A 11 -8.22 -18.50 6.26
N ARG A 12 -8.70 -19.75 6.25
CA ARG A 12 -7.90 -20.91 6.62
C ARG A 12 -6.62 -21.01 5.80
N LYS A 13 -6.73 -20.90 4.48
CA LYS A 13 -5.57 -20.96 3.57
C LYS A 13 -4.54 -19.87 3.87
N TYR A 14 -5.00 -18.66 4.21
CA TYR A 14 -4.11 -17.58 4.61
C TYR A 14 -3.39 -17.89 5.94
N LEU A 15 -4.14 -18.35 6.95
CA LEU A 15 -3.59 -18.68 8.27
C LEU A 15 -2.59 -19.85 8.20
N ASP A 16 -2.88 -20.86 7.38
CA ASP A 16 -1.97 -21.99 7.15
C ASP A 16 -0.64 -21.51 6.55
N SER A 17 -0.68 -20.68 5.50
CA SER A 17 0.51 -20.06 4.89
C SER A 17 1.30 -19.19 5.89
N ARG A 18 0.59 -18.48 6.77
CA ARG A 18 1.20 -17.67 7.82
C ARG A 18 1.88 -18.54 8.87
N ALA A 19 1.26 -19.63 9.29
CA ALA A 19 1.82 -20.58 10.23
C ALA A 19 3.08 -21.29 9.68
N GLU A 20 3.15 -21.54 8.38
CA GLU A 20 4.37 -22.07 7.74
C GLU A 20 5.55 -21.08 7.82
N SER A 21 5.26 -19.78 7.73
CA SER A 21 6.29 -18.72 7.76
C SER A 21 6.66 -18.27 9.17
N ASP A 22 5.71 -18.30 10.11
CA ASP A 22 5.85 -17.80 11.48
C ASP A 22 5.61 -18.92 12.51
N ASN A 23 6.71 -19.40 13.10
CA ASN A 23 6.69 -20.48 14.08
C ASN A 23 5.94 -20.11 15.37
N LEU A 24 5.99 -18.85 15.82
CA LEU A 24 5.26 -18.43 17.03
C LEU A 24 3.76 -18.42 16.76
N PHE A 25 3.38 -17.95 15.58
CA PHE A 25 1.99 -17.99 15.12
C PHE A 25 1.48 -19.42 15.01
N ALA A 26 2.27 -20.35 14.45
CA ALA A 26 1.90 -21.76 14.32
C ALA A 26 1.56 -22.41 15.67
N ILE A 27 2.31 -22.09 16.72
CA ILE A 27 2.05 -22.60 18.07
C ILE A 27 0.68 -22.12 18.58
N ARG A 28 0.33 -20.85 18.34
CA ARG A 28 -0.96 -20.27 18.75
C ARG A 28 -2.12 -20.78 17.89
N TYR A 29 -1.88 -20.97 16.60
CA TYR A 29 -2.86 -21.47 15.65
C TYR A 29 -3.19 -22.96 15.88
N ALA A 30 -2.25 -23.74 16.42
CA ALA A 30 -2.47 -25.13 16.80
C ALA A 30 -3.29 -25.30 18.09
N ASP A 31 -3.66 -24.21 18.76
CA ASP A 31 -4.48 -24.25 19.99
C ASP A 31 -5.91 -24.72 19.66
N PRO A 32 -6.39 -25.85 20.22
CA PRO A 32 -7.75 -26.33 19.99
C PRO A 32 -8.84 -25.41 20.58
N SER A 33 -8.46 -24.43 21.40
CA SER A 33 -9.38 -23.47 22.03
C SER A 33 -9.86 -22.38 21.06
N LYS A 34 -9.20 -22.21 19.91
CA LYS A 34 -9.50 -21.17 18.91
C LYS A 34 -9.92 -21.82 17.60
N SER A 35 -11.15 -21.57 17.14
CA SER A 35 -11.63 -22.04 15.83
C SER A 35 -11.50 -20.97 14.74
N VAL A 36 -11.25 -21.39 13.50
CA VAL A 36 -11.34 -20.54 12.31
C VAL A 36 -12.77 -20.02 12.11
N GLU A 37 -13.79 -20.76 12.54
CA GLU A 37 -15.19 -20.31 12.46
C GLU A 37 -15.47 -19.15 13.42
N GLU A 38 -14.91 -19.23 14.64
CA GLU A 38 -14.99 -18.16 15.63
C GLU A 38 -14.20 -16.92 15.17
N CYS A 39 -13.03 -17.13 14.56
CA CYS A 39 -12.29 -16.06 13.88
C CYS A 39 -13.15 -15.38 12.81
N CYS A 40 -13.84 -16.15 11.97
CA CYS A 40 -14.73 -15.59 10.94
C CYS A 40 -15.88 -14.79 11.59
N GLN A 41 -16.44 -15.28 12.68
CA GLN A 41 -17.49 -14.58 13.44
C GLN A 41 -16.99 -13.27 14.06
N PHE A 42 -15.77 -13.27 14.62
CA PHE A 42 -15.11 -12.08 15.14
C PHE A 42 -14.97 -11.02 14.05
N ILE A 43 -14.45 -11.40 12.87
CA ILE A 43 -14.31 -10.49 11.73
C ILE A 43 -15.67 -9.89 11.33
N LEU A 44 -16.73 -10.70 11.28
CA LEU A 44 -18.06 -10.21 10.93
C LEU A 44 -18.63 -9.23 11.96
N ASN A 45 -18.42 -9.47 13.25
CA ASN A 45 -18.82 -8.55 14.31
C ASN A 45 -18.01 -7.26 14.29
N GLU A 46 -16.72 -7.34 13.98
CA GLU A 46 -15.83 -6.20 13.81
C GLU A 46 -16.31 -5.29 12.67
N VAL A 47 -16.57 -5.88 11.49
CA VAL A 47 -17.09 -5.17 10.30
C VAL A 47 -18.42 -4.49 10.61
N LYS A 48 -19.32 -5.18 11.33
CA LYS A 48 -20.60 -4.61 11.77
C LYS A 48 -20.40 -3.44 12.74
N ARG A 49 -19.44 -3.53 13.67
CA ARG A 49 -19.14 -2.46 14.64
C ARG A 49 -18.55 -1.23 13.94
N GLN A 50 -17.70 -1.43 12.94
CA GLN A 50 -17.12 -0.36 12.14
C GLN A 50 -18.12 0.25 11.14
N GLY A 51 -19.24 -0.43 10.86
CA GLY A 51 -20.25 0.05 9.92
C GLY A 51 -19.80 0.01 8.46
N VAL A 52 -18.77 -0.80 8.16
CA VAL A 52 -18.18 -0.94 6.83
C VAL A 52 -18.87 -2.10 6.10
N THR A 53 -19.13 -1.94 4.80
CA THR A 53 -19.80 -2.97 3.97
C THR A 53 -18.83 -3.74 3.07
N VAL A 54 -17.63 -3.20 2.83
CA VAL A 54 -16.61 -3.77 1.96
C VAL A 54 -15.26 -3.60 2.65
N MET A 55 -14.51 -4.69 2.77
CA MET A 55 -13.19 -4.71 3.38
C MET A 55 -12.21 -5.37 2.41
N THR A 56 -10.96 -4.94 2.44
CA THR A 56 -9.89 -5.51 1.61
C THR A 56 -9.40 -6.84 2.20
N ASN A 57 -8.79 -7.70 1.37
CA ASN A 57 -8.24 -8.98 1.85
C ASN A 57 -7.21 -8.77 2.96
N ASP A 58 -6.34 -7.75 2.84
CA ASP A 58 -5.29 -7.45 3.82
C ASP A 58 -5.89 -7.07 5.19
N GLU A 59 -6.97 -6.28 5.23
CA GLU A 59 -7.68 -5.95 6.47
C GLU A 59 -8.32 -7.19 7.11
N VAL A 60 -8.94 -8.04 6.29
CA VAL A 60 -9.59 -9.29 6.75
C VAL A 60 -8.54 -10.21 7.38
N TYR A 61 -7.41 -10.36 6.72
CA TYR A 61 -6.29 -11.18 7.17
C TYR A 61 -5.59 -10.61 8.40
N SER A 62 -5.50 -9.28 8.51
CA SER A 62 -4.98 -8.62 9.70
C SER A 62 -5.86 -8.88 10.92
N LEU A 63 -7.19 -8.81 10.77
CA LEU A 63 -8.13 -9.16 11.85
C LEU A 63 -8.05 -10.64 12.23
N ALA A 64 -7.90 -11.53 11.23
CA ALA A 64 -7.73 -12.95 11.48
C ALA A 64 -6.46 -13.24 12.29
N THR A 65 -5.34 -12.63 11.90
CA THR A 65 -4.06 -12.76 12.63
C THR A 65 -4.20 -12.23 14.05
N HIS A 66 -4.85 -11.07 14.22
CA HIS A 66 -5.08 -10.49 15.54
C HIS A 66 -5.88 -11.43 16.47
N TYR A 67 -6.87 -12.14 15.94
CA TYR A 67 -7.64 -13.10 16.73
C TYR A 67 -6.78 -14.25 17.30
N PHE A 68 -5.83 -14.75 16.51
CA PHE A 68 -4.94 -15.83 16.96
C PHE A 68 -3.79 -15.33 17.83
N ASP A 69 -3.21 -14.17 17.51
CA ASP A 69 -2.11 -13.56 18.26
C ASP A 69 -2.54 -12.89 19.58
N GLY A 70 -3.77 -12.38 19.62
CA GLY A 70 -4.36 -11.76 20.80
C GLY A 70 -5.12 -12.75 21.67
N ASP A 71 -5.37 -12.35 22.91
CA ASP A 71 -6.31 -13.01 23.81
C ASP A 71 -7.71 -12.45 23.56
N CYS A 72 -8.28 -12.71 22.38
CA CYS A 72 -9.66 -12.35 22.10
C CYS A 72 -10.61 -13.20 22.93
N THR A 73 -11.32 -12.56 23.86
CA THR A 73 -12.31 -13.21 24.72
C THR A 73 -13.58 -13.52 23.93
N ALA A 74 -14.35 -14.52 24.38
CA ALA A 74 -15.64 -14.87 23.77
C ALA A 74 -16.64 -13.69 23.72
N GLU A 75 -16.47 -12.71 24.61
CA GLU A 75 -17.24 -11.46 24.65
C GLU A 75 -16.91 -10.55 23.46
N GLU A 76 -15.65 -10.51 23.02
CA GLU A 76 -15.16 -9.74 21.87
C GLU A 76 -15.49 -10.43 20.53
N ILE A 77 -15.51 -11.77 20.49
CA ILE A 77 -16.01 -12.53 19.33
C ILE A 77 -17.46 -12.18 19.03
N GLY A 78 -18.24 -11.91 20.09
CA GLY A 78 -19.64 -11.52 20.00
C GLY A 78 -20.55 -12.67 19.58
N LYS A 79 -21.84 -12.36 19.39
CA LYS A 79 -22.86 -13.36 19.01
C LYS A 79 -22.79 -13.68 17.50
N PRO A 80 -23.22 -14.87 17.08
CA PRO A 80 -23.32 -15.18 15.66
C PRO A 80 -24.32 -14.24 15.00
N ILE A 81 -23.88 -13.51 13.98
CA ILE A 81 -24.70 -12.59 13.21
C ILE A 81 -25.09 -13.21 11.87
N ASN A 82 -26.32 -12.98 11.44
CA ASN A 82 -26.77 -13.39 10.12
C ASN A 82 -26.27 -12.38 9.07
N CYS A 83 -25.06 -12.62 8.56
CA CYS A 83 -24.42 -11.79 7.53
C CYS A 83 -24.26 -12.59 6.23
N LYS A 84 -24.63 -11.96 5.11
CA LYS A 84 -24.36 -12.49 3.77
C LYS A 84 -22.97 -12.04 3.34
N VAL A 85 -22.00 -12.94 3.43
CA VAL A 85 -20.65 -12.69 2.92
C VAL A 85 -20.66 -12.86 1.40
N VAL A 86 -20.06 -11.93 0.67
CA VAL A 86 -19.83 -12.08 -0.78
C VAL A 86 -18.35 -11.83 -1.00
N ILE A 87 -17.65 -12.86 -1.47
CA ILE A 87 -16.24 -12.74 -1.83
C ILE A 87 -16.20 -12.44 -3.31
N SER A 88 -15.87 -11.20 -3.64
CA SER A 88 -15.44 -10.87 -4.99
C SER A 88 -14.07 -11.50 -5.16
N LYS A 89 -13.96 -12.49 -6.05
CA LYS A 89 -12.64 -12.96 -6.49
C LYS A 89 -11.99 -11.81 -7.23
N ASP A 90 -11.03 -11.16 -6.61
CA ASP A 90 -10.20 -10.15 -7.27
C ASP A 90 -9.51 -10.81 -8.45
N GLN A 91 -9.93 -10.47 -9.66
CA GLN A 91 -9.15 -10.65 -10.88
C GLN A 91 -8.17 -9.49 -11.05
N LEU A 92 -7.63 -8.92 -9.97
CA LEU A 92 -6.48 -8.03 -10.07
C LEU A 92 -5.27 -8.80 -9.56
N THR A 93 -4.57 -9.37 -10.54
CA THR A 93 -3.30 -10.07 -10.40
C THR A 93 -2.27 -9.17 -9.71
N GLU A 94 -1.32 -9.80 -9.02
CA GLU A 94 -0.12 -9.21 -8.41
C GLU A 94 0.69 -8.27 -9.35
N GLU A 95 0.38 -8.28 -10.65
CA GLU A 95 0.95 -7.41 -11.69
C GLU A 95 0.84 -5.92 -11.36
N ASP A 96 -0.35 -5.40 -11.01
CA ASP A 96 -0.54 -3.96 -10.79
C ASP A 96 0.29 -3.44 -9.60
N LYS A 97 0.46 -4.26 -8.55
CA LYS A 97 1.29 -3.92 -7.38
C LYS A 97 2.79 -3.96 -7.73
N THR A 98 3.22 -4.85 -8.62
CA THR A 98 4.61 -4.90 -9.08
C THR A 98 4.95 -3.79 -10.06
N GLU A 99 4.01 -3.40 -10.93
CA GLU A 99 4.20 -2.29 -11.87
C GLU A 99 4.38 -0.98 -11.13
N LEU A 100 3.58 -0.68 -10.10
CA LEU A 100 3.77 0.53 -9.28
C LEU A 100 5.15 0.56 -8.62
N LYS A 101 5.61 -0.60 -8.09
CA LYS A 101 6.95 -0.72 -7.48
C LYS A 101 8.07 -0.55 -8.51
N GLN A 102 7.92 -1.12 -9.72
CA GLN A 102 8.89 -0.97 -10.80
C GLN A 102 8.94 0.45 -11.32
N GLN A 103 7.79 1.10 -11.48
CA GLN A 103 7.70 2.47 -11.98
C GLN A 103 8.37 3.45 -11.00
N ALA A 104 8.16 3.28 -9.69
CA ALA A 104 8.85 4.04 -8.66
C ALA A 104 10.37 3.82 -8.68
N MET A 105 10.82 2.56 -8.86
CA MET A 105 12.24 2.22 -8.95
C MET A 105 12.90 2.78 -10.21
N GLU A 106 12.20 2.76 -11.35
CA GLU A 106 12.71 3.24 -12.62
C GLU A 106 12.82 4.77 -12.65
N GLN A 107 11.84 5.50 -12.11
CA GLN A 107 11.94 6.95 -11.95
C GLN A 107 13.15 7.34 -11.10
N TYR A 108 13.36 6.66 -9.97
CA TYR A 108 14.52 6.90 -9.12
C TYR A 108 15.84 6.64 -9.85
N LYS A 109 15.93 5.55 -10.62
CA LYS A 109 17.11 5.21 -11.42
C LYS A 109 17.39 6.27 -12.50
N GLN A 110 16.35 6.76 -13.16
CA GLN A 110 16.49 7.80 -14.19
C GLN A 110 16.94 9.14 -13.60
N GLU A 111 16.44 9.49 -12.42
CA GLU A 111 16.84 10.72 -11.71
C GLU A 111 18.33 10.67 -11.31
N GLN A 112 18.78 9.56 -10.72
CA GLN A 112 20.20 9.37 -10.42
C GLN A 112 21.10 9.42 -11.68
N LEU A 113 20.67 8.82 -12.79
CA LEU A 113 21.40 8.87 -14.06
C LEU A 113 21.46 10.29 -14.63
N ARG A 114 20.41 11.09 -14.45
CA ARG A 114 20.37 12.49 -14.89
C ARG A 114 21.30 13.36 -14.05
N GLU A 115 21.35 13.15 -12.74
CA GLU A 115 22.31 13.83 -11.86
C GLU A 115 23.76 13.45 -12.19
N LEU A 116 24.04 12.16 -12.43
CA LEU A 116 25.38 11.73 -12.79
C LEU A 116 25.82 12.31 -14.16
N ARG A 117 24.88 12.40 -15.13
CA ARG A 117 25.11 13.06 -16.43
C ARG A 117 25.27 14.58 -16.32
N SER A 118 24.59 15.23 -15.38
CA SER A 118 24.71 16.68 -15.19
C SER A 118 26.03 17.04 -14.49
N GLN A 119 26.50 16.19 -13.58
CA GLN A 119 27.79 16.35 -12.89
C GLN A 119 29.00 16.04 -13.78
N SER A 120 28.85 15.16 -14.78
CA SER A 120 29.92 14.80 -15.73
C SER A 120 30.03 15.73 -16.93
N LYS A 121 29.17 16.76 -17.07
CA LYS A 121 29.41 17.85 -18.03
C LYS A 121 30.53 18.76 -17.51
N PRO A 122 31.61 18.99 -18.29
CA PRO A 122 32.64 19.95 -17.89
C PRO A 122 32.03 21.34 -17.79
N LYS A 123 32.32 22.07 -16.70
CA LYS A 123 32.02 23.50 -16.60
C LYS A 123 32.79 24.23 -17.71
N ALA A 124 32.11 24.55 -18.81
CA ALA A 124 32.60 25.54 -19.76
C ALA A 124 32.58 26.89 -19.04
N HIS A 125 33.78 27.32 -18.62
CA HIS A 125 34.04 28.65 -18.10
C HIS A 125 33.84 29.64 -19.25
N SER A 126 32.63 30.19 -19.39
CA SER A 126 32.35 31.27 -20.34
C SER A 126 32.76 32.60 -19.72
N LYS A 127 34.04 32.94 -19.86
CA LYS A 127 34.49 34.33 -19.93
C LYS A 127 34.55 34.73 -21.41
N GLN A 128 34.34 36.03 -21.65
CA GLN A 128 34.49 36.78 -22.90
C GLN A 128 33.26 36.73 -23.82
N SER A 129 32.36 37.73 -23.77
CA SER A 129 32.54 39.13 -24.16
C SER A 129 33.00 39.31 -25.61
N THR A 130 32.07 39.86 -26.39
CA THR A 130 32.23 40.72 -27.58
C THR A 130 32.68 40.07 -28.90
N ALA A 131 31.70 39.77 -29.76
CA ALA A 131 31.84 39.76 -31.20
C ALA A 131 31.97 41.21 -31.73
N PRO A 132 32.76 41.49 -32.78
CA PRO A 132 32.79 42.80 -33.40
C PRO A 132 31.77 42.87 -34.56
N LYS A 133 30.72 43.66 -34.37
CA LYS A 133 30.02 44.37 -35.44
C LYS A 133 29.92 45.84 -34.99
N ALA A 134 30.78 46.71 -35.54
CA ALA A 134 30.94 48.12 -35.14
C ALA A 134 29.73 48.98 -35.57
N GLY A 135 29.12 49.87 -34.78
CA GLY A 135 29.32 50.24 -33.36
C GLY A 135 28.04 50.88 -32.74
N ALA A 136 27.76 50.41 -31.51
CA ALA A 136 26.88 50.78 -30.37
C ALA A 136 25.65 51.73 -30.45
N GLU A 137 24.61 51.26 -29.72
CA GLU A 137 23.48 51.96 -29.06
C GLU A 137 22.24 52.37 -29.86
N ILE A 138 21.09 52.21 -29.18
CA ILE A 138 19.77 52.90 -29.25
C ILE A 138 18.80 51.95 -28.52
N ASP A 139 18.49 52.24 -27.24
CA ASP A 139 17.26 52.90 -26.73
C ASP A 139 16.12 51.89 -26.50
N THR A 140 15.31 51.89 -25.44
CA THR A 140 14.92 52.92 -24.46
C THR A 140 14.21 52.21 -23.28
N ILE A 141 14.45 52.70 -22.05
CA ILE A 141 13.73 52.48 -20.76
C ILE A 141 12.44 53.39 -20.79
N PRO A 142 11.45 53.47 -19.83
CA PRO A 142 11.41 53.04 -18.42
C PRO A 142 10.06 52.57 -17.77
N ASN A 143 10.20 51.98 -16.56
CA ASN A 143 9.35 51.84 -15.34
C ASN A 143 7.81 52.10 -15.33
N LEU A 144 7.08 51.33 -14.50
CA LEU A 144 5.71 51.68 -14.08
C LEU A 144 5.25 51.12 -12.69
N PHE A 145 5.59 51.83 -11.60
CA PHE A 145 5.00 51.80 -10.23
C PHE A 145 5.38 50.61 -9.31
N ASP A 146 5.94 50.73 -8.09
CA ASP A 146 5.84 51.65 -6.92
C ASP A 146 4.80 51.19 -5.85
N GLU A 147 5.19 51.33 -4.57
CA GLU A 147 4.41 51.23 -3.31
C GLU A 147 4.14 49.84 -2.63
N LEU A 148 5.01 49.43 -1.69
CA LEU A 148 4.85 49.49 -0.21
C LEU A 148 5.92 48.66 0.55
#